data_AF-A0A9E5AJC2-F1
#
_entry.id   AF-A0A9E5AJC2-F1
#
_cell.length_a   1.000
_cell.length_b   1.000
_cell.length_c   1.000
_cell.angle_alpha   90.00
_cell.angle_beta   90.00
_cell.angle_gamma   90.00
#
_symmetry.space_group_name_H-M   'P 1'
#
loop_
_entity.id
_entity.type
_entity.pdbx_description
1 polymer ?
#
loop_
_entity_poly.entity_id
_entity_poly.type
_entity_poly.pdbx_seq_one_letter_code
_entity_poly.pdbx_strand_id
1 'polypeptide(L)'
;MAVGSAWRQVVEQFLDGPFLSEWVRHQEALGPRGAGAEAQKLRLLLYLSTSRLMRRTSDHRLVAAYTHLQQFFDGRFARHAAELLQSKPFKGLRYVVNGHSHYASMVPLGMVANKPATYFNTGSWRSVHQMGRLFEGRPAFLKYEAMSYLVFFPDNDVLKRDFEWWTGAMVPVG
;
A
#
# COMPACT_ATOMS: atom_id res chain seq x y z
N MET A 1 28.06 -7.14 10.76
CA MET A 1 27.32 -6.67 11.97
C MET A 1 27.38 -5.13 12.18
N ALA A 2 28.11 -4.35 11.38
CA ALA A 2 28.31 -2.91 11.62
C ALA A 2 27.21 -1.97 11.08
N VAL A 3 26.50 -2.35 10.01
CA VAL A 3 25.51 -1.48 9.34
C VAL A 3 24.27 -1.24 10.21
N GLY A 4 23.76 -2.26 10.90
CA GLY A 4 22.55 -2.14 11.72
C GLY A 4 22.74 -1.31 13.00
N SER A 5 23.95 -1.29 13.56
CA SER A 5 24.26 -0.42 14.71
C SER A 5 24.40 1.04 14.27
N ALA A 6 25.03 1.29 13.12
CA ALA A 6 25.15 2.64 12.56
C ALA A 6 23.77 3.22 12.20
N TRP A 7 22.90 2.43 11.55
CA TRP A 7 21.53 2.85 11.23
C TRP A 7 20.72 3.18 12.49
N ARG A 8 20.79 2.34 13.52
CA ARG A 8 20.11 2.60 14.80
C ARG A 8 20.55 3.95 15.38
N GLN A 9 21.85 4.19 15.42
CA GLN A 9 22.40 5.41 15.99
C GLN A 9 21.95 6.65 15.22
N VAL A 10 21.94 6.59 13.88
CA VAL A 10 21.45 7.69 13.03
C VAL A 10 19.97 7.97 13.30
N VAL A 11 19.15 6.93 13.39
CA VAL A 11 17.71 7.12 13.61
C VAL A 11 17.40 7.55 15.04
N GLU A 12 18.09 7.04 16.05
CA GLU A 12 17.94 7.52 17.44
C GLU A 12 18.32 9.00 17.53
N GLN A 13 19.46 9.40 16.94
CA GLN A 13 19.86 10.81 16.87
C GLN A 13 18.84 11.69 16.14
N PHE A 14 18.25 11.17 15.07
CA PHE A 14 17.20 11.89 14.33
C PHE A 14 15.90 12.03 15.14
N LEU A 15 15.50 10.96 15.85
CA LEU A 15 14.28 10.92 16.65
C LEU A 15 14.38 11.80 17.91
N ASP A 16 15.56 11.86 18.52
CA ASP A 16 15.85 12.68 19.70
C ASP A 16 16.25 14.11 19.33
N GLY A 17 16.43 14.39 18.04
CA GLY A 17 16.80 15.71 17.54
C GLY A 17 15.72 16.76 17.80
N PRO A 18 16.08 17.98 18.26
CA PRO A 18 15.11 19.04 18.56
C PRO A 18 14.28 19.41 17.33
N PHE A 19 14.91 19.34 16.14
CA PHE A 19 14.26 19.55 14.84
C PHE A 19 13.00 18.72 14.66
N LEU A 20 13.03 17.41 14.93
CA LEU A 20 11.86 16.54 14.72
C LEU A 20 10.74 16.91 15.69
N SER A 21 11.09 17.20 16.95
CA SER A 21 10.11 17.59 17.97
C SER A 21 9.42 18.92 17.65
N GLU A 22 10.15 19.87 17.07
CA GLU A 22 9.62 21.16 16.63
C GLU A 22 8.78 21.01 15.37
N TRP A 23 9.25 20.22 14.40
CA TRP A 23 8.52 19.93 13.17
C TRP A 23 7.19 19.21 13.45
N VAL A 24 7.17 18.17 14.30
CA VAL A 24 5.93 17.47 14.70
C VAL A 24 4.95 18.44 15.33
N ARG A 25 5.41 19.28 16.28
CA ARG A 25 4.57 20.26 16.98
C ARG A 25 4.01 21.30 16.02
N HIS A 26 4.79 21.73 15.04
CA HIS A 26 4.35 22.63 13.98
C HIS A 26 3.31 21.98 13.07
N GLN A 27 3.47 20.69 12.74
CA GLN A 27 2.51 19.92 11.93
C GLN A 27 1.19 19.64 12.67
N GLU A 28 1.23 19.44 13.99
CA GLU A 28 0.04 19.28 14.84
C GLU A 28 -0.73 20.61 15.00
N ALA A 29 -0.02 21.73 15.04
CA ALA A 29 -0.62 23.08 15.07
C ALA A 29 -1.38 23.45 13.78
N LEU A 30 -1.10 22.78 12.66
CA LEU A 30 -1.82 22.95 11.39
C LEU A 30 -3.18 22.23 11.36
N GLY A 31 -3.58 21.58 12.46
CA GLY A 31 -4.93 21.06 12.68
C GLY A 31 -5.14 19.61 12.23
N PRO A 32 -6.31 19.01 12.55
CA PRO A 32 -6.60 17.58 12.36
C PRO A 32 -6.72 17.11 10.89
N ARG A 33 -6.68 18.04 9.93
CA ARG A 33 -6.60 17.75 8.48
C ARG A 33 -5.18 17.93 7.91
N GLY A 34 -4.21 18.33 8.73
CA GLY A 34 -2.81 18.57 8.35
C GLY A 34 -1.87 17.37 8.59
N ALA A 35 -0.60 17.56 8.23
CA ALA A 35 0.43 16.51 8.20
C ALA A 35 0.91 16.01 9.57
N GLY A 36 0.25 16.35 10.69
CA GLY A 36 0.50 15.79 12.01
C GLY A 36 0.36 14.26 12.05
N ALA A 37 -0.62 13.72 11.31
CA ALA A 37 -0.75 12.27 11.14
C ALA A 37 0.43 11.67 10.36
N GLU A 38 1.00 12.38 9.39
CA GLU A 38 2.18 11.93 8.63
C GLU A 38 3.46 12.01 9.47
N ALA A 39 3.56 12.99 10.37
CA ALA A 39 4.68 13.15 11.29
C ALA A 39 4.73 12.01 12.33
N GLN A 40 3.58 11.66 12.91
CA GLN A 40 3.46 10.51 13.81
C GLN A 40 3.75 9.18 13.08
N LYS A 41 3.34 9.04 11.81
CA LYS A 41 3.67 7.88 10.97
C LYS A 41 5.17 7.76 10.71
N LEU A 42 5.84 8.85 10.34
CA LEU A 42 7.28 8.85 10.11
C LEU A 42 8.04 8.42 11.37
N ARG A 43 7.65 8.97 12.52
CA ARG A 43 8.21 8.61 13.82
C ARG A 43 8.03 7.12 14.13
N LEU A 44 6.83 6.59 13.90
CA LEU A 44 6.54 5.17 14.08
C LEU A 44 7.40 4.28 13.18
N LEU A 45 7.49 4.59 11.89
CA LEU A 45 8.27 3.80 10.93
C LEU A 45 9.76 3.77 11.27
N LEU A 46 10.32 4.92 11.64
CA LEU A 46 11.72 5.05 12.05
C LEU A 46 12.00 4.27 13.34
N TYR A 47 11.13 4.39 14.34
CA TYR A 47 11.24 3.63 15.59
C TYR A 47 11.16 2.11 15.37
N LEU A 48 10.26 1.67 14.48
CA LEU A 48 10.16 0.25 14.12
C LEU A 48 11.43 -0.25 13.40
N SER A 49 12.08 0.61 12.60
CA SER A 49 13.32 0.28 11.89
C SER A 49 14.54 0.09 12.81
N THR A 50 14.54 0.68 14.02
CA THR A 50 15.68 0.63 14.97
C THR A 50 15.53 -0.39 16.08
N SER A 51 14.28 -0.70 16.44
CA SER A 51 13.98 -1.61 17.53
C SER A 51 14.66 -2.99 17.32
N ARG A 52 15.24 -3.56 18.39
CA ARG A 52 15.89 -4.89 18.37
C ARG A 52 14.97 -6.03 17.91
N LEU A 53 13.67 -5.76 17.73
CA LEU A 53 12.68 -6.65 17.13
C LEU A 53 13.05 -7.14 15.73
N MET A 54 13.78 -6.36 14.94
CA MET A 54 14.21 -6.79 13.60
C MET A 54 15.23 -7.94 13.60
N ARG A 55 15.80 -8.30 14.77
CA ARG A 55 16.96 -9.19 14.84
C ARG A 55 16.66 -10.60 15.33
N ARG A 56 15.46 -10.90 15.85
CA ARG A 56 15.14 -12.26 16.33
C ARG A 56 13.75 -12.81 16.08
N THR A 57 12.75 -12.04 15.71
CA THR A 57 11.43 -12.60 15.40
C THR A 57 10.63 -11.65 14.51
N SER A 58 10.17 -12.19 13.39
CA SER A 58 9.08 -11.72 12.55
C SER A 58 7.82 -11.43 13.37
N ASP A 59 7.65 -10.18 13.78
CA ASP A 59 6.61 -9.81 14.73
C ASP A 59 5.32 -9.43 13.99
N HIS A 60 4.21 -10.11 14.30
CA HIS A 60 2.91 -9.94 13.64
C HIS A 60 2.41 -8.49 13.64
N ARG A 61 2.88 -7.66 14.57
CA ARG A 61 2.56 -6.23 14.68
C ARG A 61 3.15 -5.40 13.54
N LEU A 62 4.36 -5.71 13.08
CA LEU A 62 4.98 -5.05 11.92
C LEU A 62 4.23 -5.39 10.63
N VAL A 63 3.81 -6.65 10.51
CA VAL A 63 2.99 -7.13 9.39
C VAL A 63 1.64 -6.44 9.37
N ALA A 64 0.98 -6.37 10.53
CA ALA A 64 -0.29 -5.66 10.67
C ALA A 64 -0.13 -4.18 10.34
N ALA A 65 0.92 -3.52 10.84
CA ALA A 65 1.19 -2.12 10.54
C ALA A 65 1.45 -1.87 9.05
N TYR A 66 2.24 -2.72 8.39
CA TYR A 66 2.49 -2.63 6.95
C TYR A 66 1.22 -2.88 6.12
N THR A 67 0.45 -3.90 6.48
CA THR A 67 -0.83 -4.23 5.81
C THR A 67 -1.84 -3.10 5.97
N HIS A 68 -1.95 -2.52 7.18
CA HIS A 68 -2.81 -1.36 7.43
C HIS A 68 -2.35 -0.12 6.67
N LEU A 69 -1.04 0.14 6.61
CA LEU A 69 -0.49 1.26 5.86
C LEU A 69 -0.82 1.12 4.36
N GLN A 70 -0.67 -0.08 3.81
CA GLN A 70 -0.99 -0.37 2.42
C GLN A 70 -2.48 -0.22 2.11
N GLN A 71 -3.36 -0.82 2.94
CA GLN A 71 -4.81 -0.66 2.82
C GLN A 71 -5.23 0.81 2.91
N PHE A 72 -4.54 1.59 3.75
CA PHE A 72 -4.78 3.02 3.87
C PHE A 72 -4.37 3.81 2.62
N PHE A 73 -3.23 3.46 2.00
CA PHE A 73 -2.80 4.07 0.74
C PHE A 73 -3.80 3.79 -0.39
N ASP A 74 -4.15 2.52 -0.62
CA ASP A 74 -5.13 2.14 -1.65
C ASP A 74 -6.50 2.77 -1.38
N GLY A 75 -6.92 2.86 -0.11
CA GLY A 75 -8.16 3.55 0.27
C GLY A 75 -8.15 5.06 -0.02
N ARG A 76 -7.01 5.74 0.13
CA ARG A 76 -6.86 7.16 -0.22
C ARG A 76 -6.94 7.35 -1.74
N PHE A 77 -6.30 6.49 -2.52
CA PHE A 77 -6.38 6.55 -3.99
C PHE A 77 -7.77 6.22 -4.52
N ALA A 78 -8.44 5.22 -3.95
CA ALA A 78 -9.82 4.88 -4.32
C ALA A 78 -10.80 6.03 -4.03
N ARG A 79 -10.64 6.71 -2.87
CA ARG A 79 -11.45 7.90 -2.55
C ARG A 79 -11.22 9.02 -3.55
N HIS A 80 -9.95 9.31 -3.85
CA HIS A 80 -9.62 10.31 -4.85
C HIS A 80 -10.16 9.95 -6.24
N ALA A 81 -10.11 8.67 -6.62
CA ALA A 81 -10.71 8.18 -7.86
C ALA A 81 -12.22 8.42 -7.90
N ALA A 82 -12.94 8.18 -6.79
CA ALA A 82 -14.36 8.47 -6.72
C ALA A 82 -14.67 9.97 -6.91
N GLU A 83 -13.87 10.85 -6.32
CA GLU A 83 -13.98 12.31 -6.50
C GLU A 83 -13.70 12.70 -7.97
N LEU A 84 -12.69 12.11 -8.60
CA LEU A 84 -12.35 12.35 -10.00
C LEU A 84 -13.51 11.97 -10.92
N LEU A 85 -14.15 10.82 -10.72
CA LEU A 85 -15.30 10.38 -11.53
C LEU A 85 -16.52 11.32 -11.42
N GLN A 86 -16.62 12.12 -10.36
CA GLN A 86 -17.66 13.13 -10.20
C GLN A 86 -17.30 14.47 -10.86
N SER A 87 -16.02 14.69 -11.18
CA SER A 87 -15.54 15.94 -11.76
C SER A 87 -15.86 16.06 -13.26
N LYS A 88 -16.00 17.30 -13.76
CA LYS A 88 -16.43 17.59 -15.14
C LYS A 88 -15.63 16.89 -16.25
N PRO A 89 -14.29 16.78 -16.22
CA PRO A 89 -13.55 16.14 -17.31
C PRO A 89 -13.75 14.62 -17.38
N PHE A 90 -14.17 13.97 -16.29
CA PHE A 90 -14.28 12.51 -16.20
C PHE A 90 -15.71 12.02 -15.96
N LYS A 91 -16.69 12.93 -16.03
CA LYS A 91 -18.10 12.61 -15.80
C LYS A 91 -18.58 11.58 -16.81
N GLY A 92 -19.12 10.47 -16.31
CA GLY A 92 -19.62 9.35 -17.13
C GLY A 92 -18.63 8.22 -17.33
N LEU A 93 -17.34 8.41 -16.99
CA LEU A 93 -16.39 7.30 -16.88
C LEU A 93 -16.71 6.45 -15.65
N ARG A 94 -16.39 5.16 -15.73
CA ARG A 94 -16.69 4.17 -14.68
C ARG A 94 -15.44 3.54 -14.08
N TYR A 95 -14.31 3.65 -14.77
CA TYR A 95 -13.10 2.93 -14.40
C TYR A 95 -11.94 3.90 -14.22
N VAL A 96 -11.22 3.73 -13.12
CA VAL A 96 -9.94 4.42 -12.89
C VAL A 96 -8.88 3.35 -12.71
N VAL A 97 -7.82 3.43 -13.50
CA VAL A 97 -6.73 2.45 -13.47
C VAL A 97 -5.44 3.17 -13.06
N ASN A 98 -4.74 2.59 -12.10
CA ASN A 98 -3.43 3.03 -11.64
C ASN A 98 -2.44 1.85 -11.68
N GLY A 99 -1.17 2.11 -11.91
CA GLY A 99 -0.09 1.10 -11.85
C GLY A 99 0.98 1.41 -10.81
N HIS A 100 0.69 2.33 -9.88
CA HIS A 100 1.72 2.93 -9.04
C HIS A 100 2.08 2.14 -7.78
N SER A 101 1.16 1.37 -7.17
CA SER A 101 1.48 0.70 -5.91
C SER A 101 2.14 -0.67 -6.13
N HIS A 102 2.71 -1.24 -5.07
CA HIS A 102 3.39 -2.54 -5.13
C HIS A 102 2.43 -3.74 -5.18
N TYR A 103 1.14 -3.53 -4.97
CA TYR A 103 0.17 -4.61 -4.87
C TYR A 103 -1.04 -4.33 -5.74
N ALA A 104 -1.49 -5.39 -6.39
CA ALA A 104 -2.67 -5.30 -7.21
C ALA A 104 -3.93 -5.23 -6.34
N SER A 105 -4.84 -4.31 -6.64
CA SER A 105 -6.10 -4.16 -5.89
C SER A 105 -7.25 -3.70 -6.77
N MET A 106 -8.46 -4.10 -6.40
CA MET A 106 -9.72 -3.70 -7.03
C MET A 106 -10.68 -3.20 -5.96
N VAL A 107 -11.12 -1.95 -6.08
CA VAL A 107 -11.98 -1.30 -5.08
C VAL A 107 -13.25 -0.75 -5.77
N PRO A 108 -14.44 -1.22 -5.39
CA PRO A 108 -15.70 -0.64 -5.87
C PRO A 108 -15.83 0.83 -5.45
N LEU A 109 -16.23 1.70 -6.38
CA LEU A 109 -16.40 3.15 -6.16
C LEU A 109 -17.87 3.59 -6.09
N GLY A 110 -18.81 2.66 -6.26
CA GLY A 110 -20.25 2.95 -6.32
C GLY A 110 -20.80 2.82 -7.74
N MET A 111 -21.78 3.66 -8.07
CA MET A 111 -22.53 3.59 -9.34
C MET A 111 -22.36 4.88 -10.14
N VAL A 112 -22.08 4.76 -11.43
CA VAL A 112 -22.08 5.86 -12.41
C VAL A 112 -23.01 5.47 -13.55
N ALA A 113 -24.04 6.29 -13.80
CA ALA A 113 -25.07 6.02 -14.81
C ALA A 113 -25.67 4.60 -14.69
N ASN A 114 -26.04 4.19 -13.48
CA ASN A 114 -26.58 2.87 -13.13
C ASN A 114 -25.68 1.67 -13.47
N LYS A 115 -24.39 1.90 -13.71
CA LYS A 115 -23.40 0.84 -13.87
C LYS A 115 -22.33 0.93 -12.76
N PRO A 116 -21.76 -0.20 -12.32
CA PRO A 116 -20.73 -0.20 -11.29
C PRO A 116 -19.49 0.55 -11.77
N ALA A 117 -18.94 1.37 -10.89
CA ALA A 117 -17.67 2.04 -11.07
C ALA A 117 -16.60 1.40 -10.17
N THR A 118 -15.38 1.26 -10.70
CA THR A 118 -14.32 0.50 -10.03
C THR A 118 -12.97 1.18 -10.20
N TYR A 119 -12.21 1.24 -9.11
CA TYR A 119 -10.80 1.58 -9.10
C TYR A 119 -9.96 0.31 -9.19
N PHE A 120 -8.99 0.31 -10.09
CA PHE A 120 -8.01 -0.75 -10.23
C PHE A 120 -6.62 -0.20 -9.96
N ASN A 121 -5.83 -0.97 -9.24
CA ASN A 121 -4.40 -0.79 -9.15
C ASN A 121 -3.74 -2.05 -9.69
N THR A 122 -3.15 -2.04 -10.88
CA THR A 122 -2.50 -3.21 -11.51
C THR A 122 -1.24 -3.66 -10.78
N GLY A 123 -0.76 -2.85 -9.83
CA GLY A 123 0.50 -3.07 -9.18
C GLY A 123 1.68 -2.90 -10.14
N SER A 124 2.85 -3.36 -9.69
CA SER A 124 4.06 -3.48 -10.51
C SER A 124 4.42 -4.96 -10.67
N TRP A 125 4.90 -5.37 -11.84
CA TRP A 125 5.48 -6.70 -12.00
C TRP A 125 6.81 -6.76 -11.24
N ARG A 126 6.85 -7.57 -10.19
CA ARG A 126 8.01 -7.67 -9.29
C ARG A 126 8.00 -8.98 -8.53
N SER A 127 9.17 -9.36 -8.01
CA SER A 127 9.23 -10.33 -6.93
C SER A 127 8.61 -9.75 -5.65
N VAL A 128 7.60 -10.42 -5.14
CA VAL A 128 6.96 -10.13 -3.86
C VAL A 128 7.53 -11.10 -2.82
N HIS A 129 7.73 -10.60 -1.61
CA HIS A 129 8.06 -11.42 -0.45
C HIS A 129 6.87 -11.35 0.49
N GLN A 130 5.95 -12.32 0.38
CA GLN A 130 4.82 -12.40 1.30
C GLN A 130 5.19 -13.26 2.47
N MET A 131 4.82 -12.80 3.67
CA MET A 131 5.05 -13.57 4.87
C MET A 131 4.02 -14.70 4.95
N GLY A 132 4.49 -15.94 4.93
CA GLY A 132 3.73 -17.13 5.28
C GLY A 132 4.05 -17.60 6.69
N ARG A 133 3.35 -18.65 7.14
CA ARG A 133 3.71 -19.42 8.34
C ARG A 133 4.24 -20.77 7.86
N LEU A 134 5.44 -21.16 8.28
CA LEU A 134 5.89 -22.54 8.13
C LEU A 134 5.05 -23.47 9.03
N PHE A 135 5.09 -24.77 8.76
CA PHE A 135 4.35 -25.80 9.50
C PHE A 135 4.55 -25.77 11.03
N GLU A 136 5.61 -25.13 11.54
CA GLU A 136 5.90 -24.97 12.97
C GLU A 136 5.57 -23.57 13.53
N GLY A 137 4.76 -22.77 12.84
CA GLY A 137 4.35 -21.43 13.29
C GLY A 137 5.44 -20.36 13.19
N ARG A 138 6.66 -20.71 12.76
CA ARG A 138 7.71 -19.74 12.43
C ARG A 138 7.32 -18.95 11.18
N PRO A 139 7.23 -17.62 11.26
CA PRO A 139 6.93 -16.83 10.07
C PRO A 139 8.14 -16.84 9.13
N ALA A 140 7.88 -17.10 7.86
CA ALA A 140 8.89 -17.14 6.81
C ALA A 140 8.43 -16.29 5.64
N PHE A 141 9.36 -15.67 4.94
CA PHE A 141 9.05 -14.97 3.69
C PHE A 141 9.08 -15.97 2.54
N LEU A 142 7.95 -16.11 1.86
CA LEU A 142 7.89 -16.79 0.58
C LEU A 142 8.11 -15.74 -0.51
N LYS A 143 9.21 -15.91 -1.26
CA LYS A 143 9.45 -15.14 -2.48
C LYS A 143 8.63 -15.77 -3.62
N TYR A 144 7.84 -14.97 -4.31
CA TYR A 144 7.14 -15.36 -5.52
C TYR A 144 7.06 -14.16 -6.47
N GLU A 145 6.84 -14.45 -7.74
CA GLU A 145 6.56 -13.43 -8.74
C GLU A 145 5.05 -13.25 -8.83
N ALA A 146 4.59 -12.01 -8.69
CA ALA A 146 3.18 -11.66 -8.84
C ALA A 146 2.99 -10.95 -10.18
N MET A 147 1.95 -11.36 -10.91
CA MET A 147 1.52 -10.71 -12.14
C MET A 147 0.03 -10.42 -12.03
N SER A 148 -0.38 -9.24 -12.46
CA SER A 148 -1.79 -8.90 -12.62
C SER A 148 -2.02 -8.32 -14.00
N TYR A 149 -3.17 -8.66 -14.58
CA TYR A 149 -3.62 -8.06 -15.83
C TYR A 149 -5.06 -7.57 -15.68
N LEU A 150 -5.36 -6.53 -16.45
CA LEU A 150 -6.68 -5.94 -16.60
C LEU A 150 -6.96 -5.81 -18.08
N VAL A 151 -8.06 -6.38 -18.53
CA VAL A 151 -8.53 -6.29 -19.92
C VAL A 151 -9.91 -5.67 -19.90
N PHE A 152 -10.13 -4.64 -20.71
CA PHE A 152 -11.46 -4.10 -20.98
C PHE A 152 -11.96 -4.66 -22.31
N PHE A 153 -13.21 -5.11 -22.33
CA PHE A 153 -13.83 -5.64 -23.54
C PHE A 153 -14.67 -4.56 -24.21
N PRO A 154 -14.84 -4.63 -25.54
CA PRO A 154 -15.73 -3.72 -26.26
C PRO A 154 -17.20 -4.02 -25.93
N ASP A 155 -18.09 -3.04 -26.16
CA ASP A 155 -19.53 -3.16 -25.88
C ASP A 155 -20.23 -4.31 -26.62
N ASN A 156 -19.62 -4.82 -27.69
CA ASN A 156 -20.11 -5.93 -28.50
C ASN A 156 -19.43 -7.27 -28.20
N ASP A 157 -18.77 -7.42 -27.05
CA ASP A 157 -18.25 -8.71 -26.58
C ASP A 157 -19.37 -9.77 -26.55
N VAL A 158 -19.12 -10.92 -27.16
CA VAL A 158 -20.10 -12.02 -27.29
C VAL A 158 -20.56 -12.52 -25.92
N LEU A 159 -19.69 -12.44 -24.92
CA LEU A 159 -19.96 -12.83 -23.54
C LEU A 159 -20.48 -11.67 -22.68
N LYS A 160 -20.69 -10.48 -23.26
CA LYS A 160 -21.19 -9.27 -22.59
C LYS A 160 -20.40 -8.89 -21.35
N ARG A 161 -19.08 -9.09 -21.38
CA ARG A 161 -18.18 -8.69 -20.28
C ARG A 161 -17.79 -7.23 -20.44
N ASP A 162 -17.66 -6.53 -19.32
CA ASP A 162 -17.12 -5.17 -19.30
C ASP A 162 -15.59 -5.19 -19.16
N PHE A 163 -15.07 -6.05 -18.28
CA PHE A 163 -13.65 -6.23 -18.05
C PHE A 163 -13.36 -7.61 -17.47
N GLU A 164 -12.09 -8.02 -17.55
CA GLU A 164 -11.54 -9.16 -16.82
C GLU A 164 -10.32 -8.70 -16.03
N TRP A 165 -10.31 -9.07 -14.76
CA TRP A 165 -9.22 -8.79 -13.84
C TRP A 165 -8.69 -10.11 -13.29
N TRP A 166 -7.38 -10.29 -13.33
CA TRP A 166 -6.73 -11.46 -12.78
C TRP A 166 -5.42 -11.10 -12.09
N THR A 167 -5.15 -11.81 -11.01
CA THR A 167 -3.88 -11.75 -10.29
C THR A 167 -3.41 -13.18 -10.05
N GLY A 168 -2.17 -13.46 -10.44
CA GLY A 168 -1.52 -14.73 -10.18
C GLY A 168 -0.16 -14.58 -9.54
N ALA A 169 0.28 -15.69 -8.97
CA ALA A 169 1.54 -15.83 -8.29
C ALA A 169 2.25 -17.08 -8.79
N MET A 170 3.56 -16.98 -9.02
CA MET A 170 4.41 -18.12 -9.36
C MET A 170 5.62 -18.15 -8.43
N VAL A 171 5.93 -19.32 -7.88
CA VAL A 171 7.21 -19.56 -7.21
C VAL A 171 8.16 -20.19 -8.24
N PRO A 172 9.25 -19.51 -8.64
CA PRO A 172 10.23 -20.12 -9.52
C PRO A 172 10.87 -21.33 -8.82
N VAL A 173 10.84 -22.49 -9.47
CA VAL A 173 11.57 -23.68 -8.99
C VAL A 173 12.97 -23.60 -9.60
N GLY A 174 13.96 -23.28 -8.78
CA GLY A 174 15.39 -23.31 -9.12
C GLY A 174 16.04 -24.58 -8.60
#